data_AF-A0A0F9CUR4-F1
#
_entry.id   AF-A0A0F9CUR4-F1
#
_cell.length_a   1.000
_cell.length_b   1.000
_cell.length_c   1.000
_cell.angle_alpha   90.00
_cell.angle_beta   90.00
_cell.angle_gamma   90.00
#
_symmetry.space_group_name_H-M   'P 1'
#
loop_
_entity.id
_entity.type
_entity.pdbx_description
1 polymer ?
#
loop_
_entity_poly.entity_id
_entity_poly.type
_entity_poly.pdbx_seq_one_letter_code
_entity_poly.pdbx_strand_id
1 'polypeptide(L)'
;LGVTKILMDRGLYDEPFVKAFTDFPLLVRTDTLKRLHAHEVFAGYQPGLTKEGASFALQGLTEEQYEKLGDFVVFDQKSGGLKAITRDEVGERMREKGLDPTLEYKETVKLADGSEVEVMTLWEMYKVHLQDYDLDTVHEITGAPKEFIERLAEDIATIKPVAIHIGEGINHWFHATLHNRATYLPLMLTGNIGRLGAGCHTWAGNYKAALFQASPWSGPGFKGWIAEDPLRPNLDPNASGSTDIVVKGHARDEEPAYWDHGDRALIVDTPKYGHKNFTGKTHMPTPTKVMWFNNVNIINNAKWAYGLIKNVNPKIDMIINQDIEMTATAEYSDVTLPANSWMEFQALEVTASCSNPFLQIWGKDGIKPVFDSKDDVTIIAEMAKKLGEQLDDPRMATYWKFALEGRPEIYLQRLLDGSTTTTGYKVDEIMAGKYGEPGAALMMFRTYPRIPFYEQTHDNVPFFTDTGRMNAYCDIPEAIQYGENFVVHREGPEATPYMPNVIVSSNPYIRPDNFGITPEMLQSEVLDGDVRTVANNKMPWADVKNTKNPLWEQGFHFYCLTPKTRHRVHSQWSSVDWHAIWDSN
;
A
#
# COMPACT_ATOMS: atom_id res chain seq x y z
N LEU A 1 14.67 -13.02 4.06
CA LEU A 1 15.86 -12.67 4.87
C LEU A 1 16.99 -13.69 4.71
N GLY A 2 16.77 -14.99 4.97
CA GLY A 2 17.79 -16.03 4.72
C GLY A 2 18.37 -16.04 3.30
N VAL A 3 17.51 -15.95 2.27
CA VAL A 3 17.96 -15.81 0.87
C VAL A 3 18.85 -14.58 0.68
N THR A 4 18.45 -13.41 1.21
CA THR A 4 19.24 -12.17 1.15
C THR A 4 20.61 -12.36 1.79
N LYS A 5 20.69 -13.03 2.94
CA LYS A 5 21.96 -13.36 3.61
C LYS A 5 22.87 -14.17 2.69
N ILE A 6 22.35 -15.26 2.11
CA ILE A 6 23.13 -16.12 1.21
C ILE A 6 23.66 -15.32 0.01
N LEU A 7 22.84 -14.46 -0.58
CA LEU A 7 23.25 -13.62 -1.71
C LEU A 7 24.39 -12.67 -1.32
N MET A 8 24.29 -11.98 -0.18
CA MET A 8 25.33 -11.07 0.30
C MET A 8 26.61 -11.82 0.69
N ASP A 9 26.51 -12.86 1.52
CA ASP A 9 27.66 -13.60 2.05
C ASP A 9 28.46 -14.31 0.94
N ARG A 10 27.80 -14.73 -0.15
CA ARG A 10 28.45 -15.41 -1.28
C ARG A 10 28.83 -14.48 -2.43
N GLY A 11 28.59 -13.17 -2.32
CA GLY A 11 28.90 -12.23 -3.42
C GLY A 11 27.99 -12.38 -4.65
N LEU A 12 26.77 -12.91 -4.49
CA LEU A 12 25.84 -13.21 -5.57
C LEU A 12 24.87 -12.03 -5.83
N TYR A 13 25.40 -10.86 -6.14
CA TYR A 13 24.62 -9.64 -6.38
C TYR A 13 25.19 -8.80 -7.54
N ASP A 14 24.36 -7.95 -8.11
CA ASP A 14 24.69 -6.98 -9.15
C ASP A 14 25.17 -5.68 -8.49
N GLU A 15 26.46 -5.61 -8.15
CA GLU A 15 27.05 -4.47 -7.42
C GLU A 15 26.78 -3.10 -8.08
N PRO A 16 26.98 -2.92 -9.41
CA PRO A 16 26.66 -1.65 -10.07
C PRO A 16 25.19 -1.25 -9.91
N PHE A 17 24.27 -2.22 -10.00
CA PHE A 17 22.85 -1.96 -9.79
C PHE A 17 22.55 -1.56 -8.34
N VAL A 18 23.10 -2.30 -7.37
CA VAL A 18 22.92 -2.02 -5.93
C VAL A 18 23.40 -0.60 -5.61
N LYS A 19 24.61 -0.24 -6.06
CA LYS A 19 25.16 1.11 -5.84
C LYS A 19 24.31 2.22 -6.47
N ALA A 20 23.72 1.95 -7.63
CA ALA A 20 23.05 2.98 -8.42
C ALA A 20 21.58 3.21 -8.06
N PHE A 21 20.86 2.19 -7.56
CA PHE A 21 19.40 2.23 -7.43
C PHE A 21 18.86 1.84 -6.06
N THR A 22 19.72 1.51 -5.09
CA THR A 22 19.30 1.16 -3.72
C THR A 22 19.89 2.12 -2.69
N ASP A 23 19.34 2.12 -1.49
CA ASP A 23 19.85 2.89 -0.36
C ASP A 23 21.03 2.21 0.38
N PHE A 24 21.48 1.03 -0.04
CA PHE A 24 22.60 0.31 0.58
C PHE A 24 23.90 1.12 0.71
N PRO A 25 24.28 2.00 -0.24
CA PRO A 25 25.49 2.83 -0.11
C PRO A 25 25.32 4.05 0.81
N LEU A 26 24.10 4.40 1.21
CA LEU A 26 23.88 5.59 2.05
C LEU A 26 24.39 5.35 3.46
N LEU A 27 24.95 6.40 4.07
CA LEU A 27 25.46 6.35 5.43
C LEU A 27 24.33 6.52 6.44
N VAL A 28 24.39 5.74 7.51
CA VAL A 28 23.48 5.79 8.66
C VAL A 28 24.30 6.07 9.92
N ARG A 29 23.83 7.00 10.74
CA ARG A 29 24.43 7.29 12.04
C ARG A 29 24.05 6.21 13.05
N THR A 30 25.02 5.66 13.78
CA THR A 30 24.75 4.55 14.71
C THR A 30 24.16 5.01 16.05
N ASP A 31 24.27 6.30 16.38
CA ASP A 31 23.73 6.91 17.59
C ASP A 31 22.21 7.14 17.49
N THR A 32 21.75 7.71 16.37
CA THR A 32 20.36 8.10 16.13
C THR A 32 19.59 7.13 15.25
N LEU A 33 20.28 6.23 14.54
CA LEU A 33 19.72 5.29 13.56
C LEU A 33 19.09 5.97 12.34
N LYS A 34 19.38 7.26 12.11
CA LYS A 34 18.96 8.02 10.95
C LYS A 34 20.03 8.04 9.87
N ARG A 35 19.62 8.12 8.61
CA ARG A 35 20.52 8.38 7.50
C ARG A 35 21.23 9.72 7.74
N LEU A 36 22.51 9.77 7.41
CA LEU A 36 23.33 10.96 7.55
C LEU A 36 22.96 11.96 6.47
N HIS A 37 22.54 13.16 6.86
CA HIS A 37 22.23 14.23 5.94
C HIS A 37 23.46 15.08 5.62
N ALA A 38 23.50 15.60 4.40
CA ALA A 38 24.62 16.38 3.89
C ALA A 38 24.91 17.65 4.71
N HIS A 39 23.87 18.32 5.23
CA HIS A 39 24.04 19.51 6.06
C HIS A 39 24.68 19.23 7.43
N GLU A 40 24.66 17.98 7.89
CA GLU A 40 25.32 17.58 9.14
C GLU A 40 26.83 17.43 8.96
N VAL A 41 27.31 17.20 7.73
CA VAL A 41 28.73 16.95 7.43
C VAL A 41 29.39 18.17 6.78
N PHE A 42 28.72 18.78 5.81
CA PHE A 42 29.29 19.87 5.02
C PHE A 42 28.79 21.21 5.55
N ALA A 43 29.68 21.96 6.22
CA ALA A 43 29.33 23.26 6.78
C ALA A 43 28.77 24.22 5.71
N GLY A 44 27.58 24.77 5.95
CA GLY A 44 26.91 25.68 5.00
C GLY A 44 26.29 25.00 3.78
N TYR A 45 26.13 23.67 3.78
CA TYR A 45 25.53 22.92 2.67
C TYR A 45 24.17 23.48 2.27
N GLN A 46 23.95 23.59 0.96
CA GLN A 46 22.66 23.94 0.38
C GLN A 46 22.13 22.73 -0.40
N PRO A 47 20.83 22.39 -0.26
CA PRO A 47 20.23 21.29 -1.02
C PRO A 47 20.46 21.40 -2.54
N GLY A 48 20.81 20.30 -3.18
CA GLY A 48 21.34 20.26 -4.55
C GLY A 48 20.35 19.97 -5.68
N LEU A 49 19.06 19.70 -5.41
CA LEU A 49 18.06 19.49 -6.47
C LEU A 49 17.72 20.77 -7.22
N THR A 50 17.50 20.66 -8.53
CA THR A 50 17.06 21.76 -9.40
C THR A 50 15.58 21.65 -9.75
N LYS A 51 14.94 22.77 -10.11
CA LYS A 51 13.51 22.81 -10.48
C LYS A 51 13.19 22.04 -11.75
N GLU A 52 14.18 21.95 -12.63
CA GLU A 52 14.14 21.19 -13.88
C GLU A 52 14.40 19.69 -13.65
N GLY A 53 14.89 19.32 -12.46
CA GLY A 53 15.14 17.94 -12.05
C GLY A 53 13.87 17.10 -11.99
N ALA A 54 14.02 15.79 -12.08
CA ALA A 54 12.91 14.84 -12.14
C ALA A 54 12.07 14.86 -10.86
N SER A 55 12.70 15.04 -9.69
CA SER A 55 11.95 15.14 -8.42
C SER A 55 10.94 16.30 -8.42
N PHE A 56 11.32 17.47 -8.93
CA PHE A 56 10.41 18.62 -9.00
C PHE A 56 9.49 18.54 -10.22
N ALA A 57 10.06 18.39 -11.42
CA ALA A 57 9.32 18.52 -12.67
C ALA A 57 8.38 17.34 -12.97
N LEU A 58 8.74 16.12 -12.54
CA LEU A 58 7.97 14.90 -12.82
C LEU A 58 7.24 14.36 -11.59
N GLN A 59 7.89 14.35 -10.42
CA GLN A 59 7.29 13.78 -9.20
C GLN A 59 6.49 14.79 -8.39
N GLY A 60 6.54 16.09 -8.72
CA GLY A 60 5.80 17.12 -8.03
C GLY A 60 6.27 17.37 -6.59
N LEU A 61 7.55 17.08 -6.28
CA LEU A 61 8.14 17.41 -4.99
C LEU A 61 8.05 18.93 -4.77
N THR A 62 7.62 19.36 -3.59
CA THR A 62 7.56 20.77 -3.22
C THR A 62 8.84 21.24 -2.52
N GLU A 63 9.08 22.55 -2.47
CA GLU A 63 10.23 23.11 -1.74
C GLU A 63 10.20 22.76 -0.26
N GLU A 64 9.02 22.88 0.37
CA GLU A 64 8.83 22.55 1.78
C GLU A 64 9.11 21.06 2.06
N GLN A 65 8.68 20.17 1.17
CA GLN A 65 9.01 18.75 1.28
C GLN A 65 10.51 18.52 1.11
N TYR A 66 11.16 19.19 0.16
CA TYR A 66 12.58 19.02 -0.06
C TYR A 66 13.43 19.58 1.09
N GLU A 67 13.04 20.71 1.68
CA GLU A 67 13.70 21.27 2.88
C GLU A 67 13.67 20.28 4.05
N LYS A 68 12.56 19.53 4.20
CA LYS A 68 12.42 18.47 5.22
C LYS A 68 13.24 17.23 4.91
N LEU A 69 13.33 16.83 3.62
CA LEU A 69 14.05 15.64 3.19
C LEU A 69 15.57 15.85 3.18
N GLY A 70 16.01 16.97 2.62
CA GLY A 70 17.42 17.26 2.37
C GLY A 70 18.10 16.25 1.44
N ASP A 71 19.43 16.32 1.41
CA ASP A 71 20.29 15.38 0.69
C ASP A 71 21.04 14.48 1.67
N PHE A 72 21.47 13.31 1.18
CA PHE A 72 22.13 12.28 1.97
C PHE A 72 23.63 12.25 1.72
N VAL A 73 24.34 11.39 2.46
CA VAL A 73 25.80 11.23 2.34
C VAL A 73 26.17 9.80 1.96
N VAL A 74 27.15 9.69 1.08
CA VAL A 74 27.85 8.43 0.72
C VAL A 74 29.34 8.60 0.96
N PHE A 75 30.04 7.49 1.15
CA PHE A 75 31.49 7.46 0.99
C PHE A 75 31.82 7.12 -0.46
N ASP A 76 32.50 8.03 -1.14
CA ASP A 76 32.80 7.94 -2.57
C ASP A 76 34.19 7.33 -2.79
N GLN A 77 34.24 6.19 -3.46
CA GLN A 77 35.47 5.42 -3.67
C GLN A 77 36.48 6.20 -4.54
N LYS A 78 35.99 6.95 -5.54
CA LYS A 78 36.82 7.68 -6.49
C LYS A 78 37.55 8.86 -5.85
N SER A 79 36.87 9.61 -4.99
CA SER A 79 37.47 10.74 -4.25
C SER A 79 38.09 10.35 -2.91
N GLY A 80 37.80 9.15 -2.40
CA GLY A 80 38.30 8.67 -1.12
C GLY A 80 37.73 9.43 0.07
N GLY A 81 36.50 9.94 -0.04
CA GLY A 81 35.91 10.80 0.98
C GLY A 81 34.39 10.91 0.90
N LEU A 82 33.81 11.62 1.87
CA LEU A 82 32.37 11.82 1.95
C LEU A 82 31.89 12.75 0.83
N LYS A 83 30.76 12.38 0.21
CA LYS A 83 30.06 13.19 -0.79
C LYS A 83 28.58 13.27 -0.48
N ALA A 84 28.00 14.44 -0.69
CA ALA A 84 26.55 14.59 -0.71
C ALA A 84 25.99 13.94 -1.98
N ILE A 85 24.82 13.33 -1.85
CA ILE A 85 24.09 12.71 -2.95
C ILE A 85 22.62 13.10 -2.89
N THR A 86 22.09 13.52 -4.04
CA THR A 86 20.71 14.02 -4.12
C THR A 86 19.71 12.93 -4.48
N ARG A 87 18.45 13.34 -4.37
CA ARG A 87 17.26 12.79 -5.03
C ARG A 87 17.56 12.09 -6.36
N ASP A 88 18.02 12.92 -7.29
CA ASP A 88 18.01 12.66 -8.73
C ASP A 88 19.26 11.92 -9.22
N GLU A 89 20.28 11.78 -8.37
CA GLU A 89 21.56 11.18 -8.69
C GLU A 89 21.49 9.66 -8.57
N VAL A 90 20.70 9.02 -9.41
CA VAL A 90 20.58 7.55 -9.53
C VAL A 90 21.07 7.07 -10.89
N GLY A 91 21.40 5.79 -11.01
CA GLY A 91 21.74 5.20 -12.32
C GLY A 91 22.91 5.89 -13.02
N GLU A 92 22.74 6.22 -14.29
CA GLU A 92 23.73 6.99 -15.07
C GLU A 92 23.91 8.42 -14.57
N ARG A 93 22.86 9.09 -14.07
CA ARG A 93 22.96 10.49 -13.58
C ARG A 93 23.94 10.61 -12.41
N MET A 94 23.96 9.60 -11.55
CA MET A 94 24.96 9.46 -10.48
C MET A 94 26.39 9.40 -11.05
N ARG A 95 26.60 8.56 -12.07
CA ARG A 95 27.90 8.34 -12.72
C ARG A 95 28.38 9.57 -13.49
N GLU A 96 27.48 10.26 -14.18
CA GLU A 96 27.77 11.52 -14.90
C GLU A 96 28.26 12.62 -13.95
N LYS A 97 27.76 12.64 -12.70
CA LYS A 97 28.26 13.52 -11.64
C LYS A 97 29.61 13.07 -11.06
N GLY A 98 30.13 11.94 -11.53
CA GLY A 98 31.41 11.38 -11.14
C GLY A 98 31.40 10.67 -9.79
N LEU A 99 30.22 10.30 -9.28
CA LEU A 99 30.05 9.57 -8.02
C LEU A 99 30.20 8.06 -8.24
N ASP A 100 30.93 7.42 -7.33
CA ASP A 100 31.11 5.97 -7.20
C ASP A 100 31.01 5.58 -5.70
N PRO A 101 29.78 5.52 -5.15
CA PRO A 101 29.57 5.16 -3.75
C PRO A 101 30.08 3.75 -3.43
N THR A 102 30.80 3.58 -2.31
CA THR A 102 31.16 2.25 -1.82
C THR A 102 29.98 1.56 -1.12
N LEU A 103 29.97 0.22 -1.12
CA LEU A 103 29.08 -0.56 -0.27
C LEU A 103 29.67 -0.79 1.12
N GLU A 104 30.99 -0.93 1.24
CA GLU A 104 31.63 -1.21 2.54
C GLU A 104 32.28 0.06 3.07
N TYR A 105 31.70 0.63 4.12
CA TYR A 105 32.29 1.75 4.86
C TYR A 105 31.75 1.79 6.27
N LYS A 106 32.65 1.94 7.25
CA LYS A 106 32.34 2.14 8.66
C LYS A 106 33.46 2.93 9.31
N GLU A 107 33.20 4.15 9.73
CA GLU A 107 34.18 5.00 10.42
C GLU A 107 33.49 6.00 11.36
N THR A 108 34.30 6.70 12.16
CA THR A 108 33.86 7.89 12.90
C THR A 108 34.04 9.13 12.03
N VAL A 109 32.96 9.87 11.83
CA VAL A 109 32.93 11.09 11.03
C VAL A 109 32.75 12.29 11.94
N LYS A 110 33.53 13.35 11.67
CA LYS A 110 33.35 14.65 12.31
C LYS A 110 32.25 15.43 11.61
N LEU A 111 31.25 15.87 12.37
CA LEU A 111 30.14 16.68 11.90
C LEU A 111 30.52 18.17 11.81
N ALA A 112 29.69 18.95 11.13
CA ALA A 112 29.86 20.38 10.93
C ALA A 112 29.83 21.18 12.25
N ASP A 113 29.16 20.67 13.28
CA ASP A 113 29.14 21.26 14.63
C ASP A 113 30.38 20.91 15.47
N GLY A 114 31.27 20.07 14.93
CA GLY A 114 32.50 19.62 15.58
C GLY A 114 32.36 18.35 16.42
N SER A 115 31.14 17.83 16.60
CA SER A 115 30.91 16.52 17.22
C SER A 115 31.37 15.37 16.31
N GLU A 116 31.56 14.19 16.89
CA GLU A 116 31.97 12.99 16.17
C GLU A 116 30.91 11.90 16.35
N VAL A 117 30.60 11.21 15.25
CA VAL A 117 29.60 10.13 15.23
C VAL A 117 30.11 8.95 14.41
N GLU A 118 29.91 7.74 14.90
CA GLU A 118 30.14 6.55 14.10
C GLU A 118 29.04 6.41 13.05
N VAL A 119 29.45 6.23 11.80
CA VAL A 119 28.57 6.02 10.66
C VAL A 119 28.99 4.76 9.94
N MET A 120 28.04 4.13 9.26
CA MET A 120 28.34 3.07 8.33
C MET A 120 27.35 3.07 7.17
N THR A 121 27.74 2.48 6.05
CA THR A 121 26.81 2.20 4.96
C THR A 121 25.69 1.29 5.46
N LEU A 122 24.50 1.45 4.89
CA LEU A 122 23.39 0.55 5.18
C LEU A 122 23.74 -0.91 4.83
N TRP A 123 24.59 -1.13 3.84
CA TRP A 123 25.17 -2.44 3.53
C TRP A 123 25.90 -3.08 4.72
N GLU A 124 26.80 -2.34 5.38
CA GLU A 124 27.49 -2.83 6.59
C GLU A 124 26.51 -3.08 7.74
N MET A 125 25.49 -2.23 7.90
CA MET A 125 24.43 -2.50 8.87
C MET A 125 23.66 -3.79 8.54
N TYR A 126 23.41 -4.08 7.27
CA TYR A 126 22.72 -5.30 6.85
C TYR A 126 23.60 -6.55 7.02
N LYS A 127 24.93 -6.45 6.89
CA LYS A 127 25.84 -7.54 7.26
C LYS A 127 25.70 -7.90 8.74
N VAL A 128 25.52 -6.92 9.62
CA VAL A 128 25.21 -7.16 11.04
C VAL A 128 23.80 -7.73 11.22
N HIS A 129 22.80 -7.11 10.58
CA HIS A 129 21.40 -7.49 10.69
C HIS A 129 21.12 -8.95 10.27
N LEU A 130 21.74 -9.38 9.17
CA LEU A 130 21.49 -10.70 8.60
C LEU A 130 22.17 -11.84 9.37
N GLN A 131 22.97 -11.57 10.41
CA GLN A 131 23.57 -12.64 11.22
C GLN A 131 22.53 -13.48 11.97
N ASP A 132 21.36 -12.91 12.27
CA ASP A 132 20.24 -13.62 12.90
C ASP A 132 19.51 -14.61 11.97
N TYR A 133 19.89 -14.67 10.69
CA TYR A 133 19.17 -15.42 9.66
C TYR A 133 20.07 -16.41 8.92
N ASP A 134 20.95 -17.10 9.66
CA ASP A 134 21.70 -18.24 9.11
C ASP A 134 20.77 -19.39 8.67
N LEU A 135 21.32 -20.33 7.91
CA LEU A 135 20.55 -21.39 7.28
C LEU A 135 19.83 -22.29 8.29
N ASP A 136 20.44 -22.51 9.46
CA ASP A 136 19.90 -23.35 10.52
C ASP A 136 18.72 -22.65 11.21
N THR A 137 18.91 -21.38 11.55
CA THR A 137 17.89 -20.52 12.15
C THR A 137 16.70 -20.33 11.21
N VAL A 138 16.94 -20.08 9.92
CA VAL A 138 15.86 -19.93 8.93
C VAL A 138 15.08 -21.24 8.76
N HIS A 139 15.77 -22.39 8.77
CA HIS A 139 15.12 -23.69 8.77
C HIS A 139 14.27 -23.91 10.03
N GLU A 140 14.79 -23.59 11.22
CA GLU A 140 14.04 -23.70 12.47
C GLU A 140 12.79 -22.81 12.50
N ILE A 141 12.89 -21.56 12.02
CA ILE A 141 11.78 -20.61 11.99
C ILE A 141 10.70 -21.05 10.99
N THR A 142 11.11 -21.42 9.77
CA THR A 142 10.17 -21.59 8.64
C THR A 142 9.75 -23.03 8.39
N GLY A 143 10.50 -24.01 8.91
CA GLY A 143 10.38 -25.43 8.56
C GLY A 143 10.83 -25.76 7.14
N ALA A 144 11.28 -24.79 6.33
CA ALA A 144 11.68 -25.02 4.95
C ALA A 144 13.00 -25.81 4.88
N PRO A 145 13.14 -26.83 4.01
CA PRO A 145 14.39 -27.56 3.84
C PRO A 145 15.55 -26.65 3.46
N LYS A 146 16.70 -26.81 4.13
CA LYS A 146 17.91 -26.00 3.93
C LYS A 146 18.35 -25.95 2.47
N GLU A 147 18.39 -27.12 1.83
CA GLU A 147 18.72 -27.28 0.41
C GLU A 147 17.81 -26.47 -0.53
N PHE A 148 16.53 -26.27 -0.18
CA PHE A 148 15.62 -25.47 -0.99
C PHE A 148 15.78 -23.97 -0.77
N ILE A 149 16.18 -23.56 0.44
CA ILE A 149 16.52 -22.16 0.74
C ILE A 149 17.77 -21.76 -0.06
N GLU A 150 18.80 -22.62 -0.05
CA GLU A 150 20.03 -22.39 -0.81
C GLU A 150 19.77 -22.38 -2.31
N ARG A 151 19.06 -23.40 -2.82
CA ARG A 151 18.70 -23.47 -4.24
C ARG A 151 17.90 -22.24 -4.67
N LEU A 152 16.95 -21.78 -3.86
CA LEU A 152 16.19 -20.56 -4.18
C LEU A 152 17.10 -19.34 -4.31
N ALA A 153 18.11 -19.18 -3.44
CA ALA A 153 19.08 -18.09 -3.55
C ALA A 153 19.93 -18.21 -4.82
N GLU A 154 20.41 -19.41 -5.15
CA GLU A 154 21.20 -19.67 -6.36
C GLU A 154 20.38 -19.43 -7.63
N ASP A 155 19.13 -19.89 -7.67
CA ASP A 155 18.20 -19.68 -8.78
C ASP A 155 17.95 -18.19 -8.99
N ILE A 156 17.68 -17.42 -7.93
CA ILE A 156 17.47 -15.97 -8.00
C ILE A 156 18.71 -15.24 -8.52
N ALA A 157 19.91 -15.68 -8.14
CA ALA A 157 21.17 -15.08 -8.58
C ALA A 157 21.50 -15.37 -10.05
N THR A 158 21.20 -16.57 -10.52
CA THR A 158 21.71 -17.11 -11.80
C THR A 158 20.68 -17.08 -12.94
N ILE A 159 19.38 -17.24 -12.64
CA ILE A 159 18.31 -17.16 -13.63
C ILE A 159 18.00 -15.67 -13.87
N LYS A 160 17.93 -15.26 -15.14
CA LYS A 160 17.59 -13.89 -15.52
C LYS A 160 16.63 -13.91 -16.73
N PRO A 161 15.42 -13.32 -16.64
CA PRO A 161 14.87 -12.58 -15.50
C PRO A 161 14.26 -13.48 -14.40
N VAL A 162 14.12 -12.92 -13.19
CA VAL A 162 13.38 -13.52 -12.06
C VAL A 162 12.19 -12.65 -11.71
N ALA A 163 11.02 -13.27 -11.61
CA ALA A 163 9.81 -12.67 -11.09
C ALA A 163 9.32 -13.38 -9.82
N ILE A 164 8.91 -12.61 -8.82
CA ILE A 164 8.23 -13.11 -7.62
C ILE A 164 6.77 -12.66 -7.70
N HIS A 165 5.86 -13.63 -7.74
CA HIS A 165 4.43 -13.38 -7.71
C HIS A 165 3.94 -13.59 -6.28
N ILE A 166 3.49 -12.52 -5.65
CA ILE A 166 2.92 -12.55 -4.31
C ILE A 166 1.45 -12.21 -4.40
N GLY A 167 0.74 -12.49 -3.32
CA GLY A 167 -0.61 -12.00 -3.20
C GLY A 167 -1.10 -12.22 -1.80
N GLU A 168 -2.34 -12.63 -1.78
CA GLU A 168 -3.20 -12.49 -0.65
C GLU A 168 -2.85 -13.37 0.55
N GLY A 169 -2.09 -14.45 0.33
CA GLY A 169 -1.56 -15.31 1.40
C GLY A 169 -0.47 -14.68 2.26
N ILE A 170 0.24 -13.66 1.78
CA ILE A 170 1.28 -12.95 2.57
C ILE A 170 0.95 -11.47 2.82
N ASN A 171 0.08 -10.88 1.99
CA ASN A 171 -0.32 -9.48 2.14
C ASN A 171 -1.27 -9.24 3.32
N HIS A 172 -1.89 -10.30 3.85
CA HIS A 172 -2.95 -10.21 4.88
C HIS A 172 -2.51 -10.69 6.25
N TRP A 173 -1.31 -10.27 6.60
CA TRP A 173 -0.75 -10.45 7.92
C TRP A 173 -0.55 -9.08 8.56
N PHE A 174 -0.60 -9.04 9.87
CA PHE A 174 -0.31 -7.82 10.63
C PHE A 174 1.06 -7.22 10.22
N HIS A 175 2.06 -8.08 10.02
CA HIS A 175 3.41 -7.70 9.55
C HIS A 175 3.59 -7.82 8.02
N ALA A 176 2.54 -7.71 7.21
CA ALA A 176 2.62 -7.85 5.75
C ALA A 176 3.60 -6.88 5.09
N THR A 177 3.77 -5.67 5.63
CA THR A 177 4.74 -4.69 5.14
C THR A 177 6.17 -5.24 5.17
N LEU A 178 6.56 -5.94 6.24
CA LEU A 178 7.86 -6.59 6.39
C LEU A 178 8.02 -7.76 5.41
N HIS A 179 7.00 -8.61 5.27
CA HIS A 179 7.01 -9.70 4.28
C HIS A 179 7.22 -9.18 2.86
N ASN A 180 6.46 -8.15 2.47
CA ASN A 180 6.56 -7.51 1.16
C ASN A 180 7.94 -6.88 0.93
N ARG A 181 8.50 -6.17 1.92
CA ARG A 181 9.87 -5.64 1.80
C ARG A 181 10.91 -6.76 1.68
N ALA A 182 10.72 -7.88 2.40
CA ALA A 182 11.63 -9.01 2.38
C ALA A 182 11.70 -9.72 1.01
N THR A 183 10.61 -9.72 0.23
CA THR A 183 10.62 -10.28 -1.13
C THR A 183 11.35 -9.38 -2.13
N TYR A 184 11.38 -8.07 -1.90
CA TYR A 184 12.14 -7.14 -2.74
C TYR A 184 13.65 -7.23 -2.52
N LEU A 185 14.13 -7.55 -1.31
CA LEU A 185 15.57 -7.55 -1.01
C LEU A 185 16.40 -8.41 -2.00
N PRO A 186 16.06 -9.68 -2.31
CA PRO A 186 16.79 -10.45 -3.32
C PRO A 186 16.75 -9.83 -4.72
N LEU A 187 15.64 -9.19 -5.11
CA LEU A 187 15.50 -8.55 -6.42
C LEU A 187 16.31 -7.24 -6.51
N MET A 188 16.38 -6.48 -5.42
CA MET A 188 17.25 -5.32 -5.27
C MET A 188 18.72 -5.71 -5.41
N LEU A 189 19.13 -6.83 -4.81
CA LEU A 189 20.50 -7.34 -4.90
C LEU A 189 20.85 -7.85 -6.29
N THR A 190 19.95 -8.53 -6.98
CA THR A 190 20.24 -9.20 -8.27
C THR A 190 19.93 -8.35 -9.50
N GLY A 191 19.41 -7.13 -9.33
CA GLY A 191 19.07 -6.24 -10.44
C GLY A 191 17.84 -6.68 -11.24
N ASN A 192 17.00 -7.54 -10.67
CA ASN A 192 15.76 -8.05 -11.27
C ASN A 192 14.59 -7.06 -11.08
N ILE A 193 14.81 -5.79 -11.44
CA ILE A 193 13.83 -4.70 -11.32
C ILE A 193 13.80 -3.89 -12.62
N GLY A 194 12.60 -3.50 -13.07
CA GLY A 194 12.43 -2.68 -14.25
C GLY A 194 12.74 -3.37 -15.58
N ARG A 195 12.84 -4.70 -15.60
CA ARG A 195 13.12 -5.50 -16.81
C ARG A 195 11.91 -6.32 -17.19
N LEU A 196 11.78 -6.63 -18.49
CA LEU A 196 10.71 -7.51 -18.97
C LEU A 196 10.79 -8.88 -18.28
N GLY A 197 9.68 -9.33 -17.68
CA GLY A 197 9.60 -10.60 -16.96
C GLY A 197 10.32 -10.64 -15.61
N ALA A 198 10.78 -9.48 -15.09
CA ALA A 198 11.40 -9.39 -13.78
C ALA A 198 10.59 -8.53 -12.80
N GLY A 199 10.79 -8.77 -11.50
CA GLY A 199 10.27 -7.92 -10.44
C GLY A 199 9.38 -8.66 -9.45
N CYS A 200 8.81 -7.91 -8.51
CA CYS A 200 7.80 -8.41 -7.60
C CYS A 200 6.42 -7.94 -8.06
N HIS A 201 5.52 -8.88 -8.28
CA HIS A 201 4.16 -8.63 -8.75
C HIS A 201 3.18 -9.03 -7.65
N THR A 202 2.48 -8.05 -7.12
CA THR A 202 1.39 -8.29 -6.16
C THR A 202 0.07 -8.50 -6.90
N TRP A 203 -0.56 -9.64 -6.63
CA TRP A 203 -1.85 -10.00 -7.17
C TRP A 203 -2.87 -9.95 -6.05
N ALA A 204 -3.75 -8.96 -6.15
CA ALA A 204 -4.75 -8.64 -5.17
C ALA A 204 -6.08 -8.30 -5.89
N GLY A 205 -7.01 -7.64 -5.19
CA GLY A 205 -8.24 -7.13 -5.79
C GLY A 205 -8.02 -6.24 -7.01
N ASN A 206 -9.09 -5.95 -7.75
CA ASN A 206 -9.02 -5.16 -8.98
C ASN A 206 -9.00 -3.66 -8.65
N TYR A 207 -7.82 -3.07 -8.41
CA TYR A 207 -7.61 -1.66 -8.10
C TYR A 207 -7.79 -0.74 -9.32
N LYS A 208 -8.96 -0.82 -9.96
CA LYS A 208 -9.28 -0.20 -11.25
C LYS A 208 -9.07 1.32 -11.28
N ALA A 209 -9.37 2.00 -10.18
CA ALA A 209 -9.19 3.45 -10.05
C ALA A 209 -7.74 3.90 -10.33
N ALA A 210 -6.75 3.08 -9.96
CA ALA A 210 -5.34 3.37 -10.19
C ALA A 210 -4.93 3.35 -11.68
N LEU A 211 -5.82 2.90 -12.56
CA LEU A 211 -5.62 2.88 -14.00
C LEU A 211 -6.09 4.17 -14.67
N PHE A 212 -6.95 4.97 -14.03
CA PHE A 212 -7.45 6.27 -14.51
C PHE A 212 -6.68 7.42 -13.84
N GLN A 213 -5.39 7.51 -14.18
CA GLN A 213 -4.42 8.34 -13.46
C GLN A 213 -4.54 9.82 -13.80
N ALA A 214 -4.49 10.66 -12.77
CA ALA A 214 -4.41 12.11 -12.92
C ALA A 214 -3.00 12.58 -13.29
N SER A 215 -2.89 13.70 -13.97
CA SER A 215 -1.63 14.44 -14.12
C SER A 215 -1.90 15.92 -14.42
N PRO A 216 -0.93 16.83 -14.23
CA PRO A 216 -1.10 18.24 -14.59
C PRO A 216 -1.48 18.49 -16.05
N TRP A 217 -1.14 17.58 -16.97
CA TRP A 217 -1.39 17.75 -18.41
C TRP A 217 -2.59 16.93 -18.93
N SER A 218 -3.01 15.88 -18.22
CA SER A 218 -4.18 15.07 -18.59
C SER A 218 -5.43 15.45 -17.81
N GLY A 219 -5.30 16.03 -16.62
CA GLY A 219 -6.41 16.46 -15.78
C GLY A 219 -6.55 15.62 -14.50
N PRO A 220 -7.74 15.64 -13.86
CA PRO A 220 -7.94 15.10 -12.52
C PRO A 220 -8.05 13.57 -12.43
N GLY A 221 -7.99 12.86 -13.55
CA GLY A 221 -8.17 11.40 -13.61
C GLY A 221 -9.47 10.96 -12.95
N PHE A 222 -9.40 9.85 -12.21
CA PHE A 222 -10.51 9.31 -11.44
C PHE A 222 -11.14 10.32 -10.45
N LYS A 223 -10.38 11.32 -9.94
CA LYS A 223 -10.94 12.34 -9.03
C LYS A 223 -11.94 13.26 -9.72
N GLY A 224 -11.84 13.44 -11.04
CA GLY A 224 -12.84 14.18 -11.81
C GLY A 224 -14.22 13.50 -11.76
N TRP A 225 -14.25 12.20 -11.51
CA TRP A 225 -15.47 11.40 -11.40
C TRP A 225 -16.07 11.44 -9.98
N ILE A 226 -15.25 11.16 -8.97
CA ILE A 226 -15.73 10.92 -7.60
C ILE A 226 -15.73 12.18 -6.73
N ALA A 227 -15.09 13.26 -7.18
CA ALA A 227 -14.84 14.45 -6.38
C ALA A 227 -15.07 15.77 -7.15
N GLU A 228 -15.85 15.75 -8.23
CA GLU A 228 -16.40 16.99 -8.81
C GLU A 228 -17.11 17.80 -7.72
N ASP A 229 -16.86 19.11 -7.68
CA ASP A 229 -17.43 20.02 -6.69
C ASP A 229 -18.98 19.99 -6.77
N PRO A 230 -19.66 19.42 -5.77
CA PRO A 230 -21.11 19.24 -5.83
C PRO A 230 -21.87 20.56 -5.77
N LEU A 231 -21.21 21.65 -5.35
CA LEU A 231 -21.79 22.99 -5.31
C LEU A 231 -21.57 23.76 -6.63
N ARG A 232 -20.73 23.25 -7.52
CA ARG A 232 -20.42 23.84 -8.83
C ARG A 232 -20.25 22.76 -9.91
N PRO A 233 -21.25 21.88 -10.13
CA PRO A 233 -21.15 20.86 -11.18
C PRO A 233 -21.10 21.51 -12.55
N ASN A 234 -20.29 20.95 -13.46
CA ASN A 234 -20.25 21.39 -14.83
C ASN A 234 -21.39 20.73 -15.62
N LEU A 235 -22.38 21.52 -16.04
CA LEU A 235 -23.59 21.05 -16.73
C LEU A 235 -23.49 21.17 -18.27
N ASP A 236 -22.33 21.53 -18.82
CA ASP A 236 -22.11 21.49 -20.26
C ASP A 236 -21.79 20.04 -20.70
N PRO A 237 -22.62 19.41 -21.55
CA PRO A 237 -22.36 18.05 -22.04
C PRO A 237 -21.06 17.92 -22.84
N ASN A 238 -20.47 19.03 -23.31
CA ASN A 238 -19.21 19.05 -24.05
C ASN A 238 -18.00 19.46 -23.19
N ALA A 239 -18.17 19.64 -21.89
CA ALA A 239 -17.08 20.00 -20.99
C ALA A 239 -15.97 18.94 -21.05
N SER A 240 -14.74 19.42 -21.24
CA SER A 240 -13.54 18.60 -21.20
C SER A 240 -13.29 18.10 -19.79
N GLY A 241 -13.20 16.77 -19.63
CA GLY A 241 -12.79 16.16 -18.37
C GLY A 241 -11.41 16.60 -17.89
N SER A 242 -10.56 17.06 -18.81
CA SER A 242 -9.17 17.46 -18.55
C SER A 242 -9.07 18.85 -17.90
N THR A 243 -9.85 19.81 -18.37
CA THR A 243 -9.67 21.24 -18.05
C THR A 243 -10.87 21.88 -17.35
N ASP A 244 -12.07 21.34 -17.55
CA ASP A 244 -13.31 22.06 -17.21
C ASP A 244 -13.99 21.53 -15.95
N ILE A 245 -13.43 20.46 -15.35
CA ILE A 245 -13.97 19.82 -14.15
C ILE A 245 -13.26 20.35 -12.90
N VAL A 246 -14.03 21.01 -12.05
CA VAL A 246 -13.54 21.53 -10.77
C VAL A 246 -13.62 20.43 -9.73
N VAL A 247 -12.47 19.93 -9.30
CA VAL A 247 -12.39 18.92 -8.23
C VAL A 247 -12.35 19.58 -6.86
N LYS A 248 -13.32 19.22 -6.01
CA LYS A 248 -13.35 19.58 -4.60
C LYS A 248 -14.04 18.47 -3.80
N GLY A 249 -13.24 17.51 -3.33
CA GLY A 249 -13.74 16.41 -2.50
C GLY A 249 -14.21 16.90 -1.13
N HIS A 250 -15.42 16.49 -0.74
CA HIS A 250 -15.99 16.71 0.58
C HIS A 250 -16.03 15.44 1.45
N ALA A 251 -15.75 14.27 0.84
CA ALA A 251 -15.57 13.02 1.55
C ALA A 251 -14.17 12.91 2.17
N ARG A 252 -14.07 12.15 3.26
CA ARG A 252 -12.82 11.69 3.84
C ARG A 252 -12.79 10.17 3.74
N ASP A 253 -11.66 9.64 3.32
CA ASP A 253 -11.43 8.20 3.35
C ASP A 253 -11.27 7.77 4.81
N GLU A 254 -11.86 6.64 5.17
CA GLU A 254 -11.72 5.99 6.47
C GLU A 254 -11.56 4.48 6.23
N GLU A 255 -10.75 3.82 7.05
CA GLU A 255 -10.58 2.37 6.93
C GLU A 255 -11.79 1.65 7.57
N PRO A 256 -12.53 0.81 6.81
CA PRO A 256 -13.68 0.08 7.35
C PRO A 256 -13.36 -0.74 8.60
N ALA A 257 -12.13 -1.22 8.76
CA ALA A 257 -11.72 -1.95 9.97
C ALA A 257 -11.86 -1.13 11.27
N TYR A 258 -11.77 0.21 11.25
CA TYR A 258 -12.03 1.01 12.45
C TYR A 258 -13.52 0.97 12.83
N TRP A 259 -14.39 1.06 11.82
CA TRP A 259 -15.82 0.90 12.00
C TRP A 259 -16.17 -0.51 12.48
N ASP A 260 -15.63 -1.55 11.84
CA ASP A 260 -15.76 -2.96 12.23
C ASP A 260 -15.37 -3.19 13.70
N HIS A 261 -14.36 -2.45 14.18
CA HIS A 261 -13.87 -2.47 15.55
C HIS A 261 -14.56 -1.44 16.47
N GLY A 262 -15.84 -1.14 16.21
CA GLY A 262 -16.63 -0.33 17.13
C GLY A 262 -16.35 1.17 17.08
N ASP A 263 -15.75 1.66 16.00
CA ASP A 263 -15.33 3.06 15.83
C ASP A 263 -14.31 3.49 16.92
N ARG A 264 -13.41 2.56 17.29
CA ARG A 264 -12.44 2.73 18.37
C ARG A 264 -11.03 2.92 17.84
N ALA A 265 -10.33 3.90 18.40
CA ALA A 265 -8.88 4.00 18.27
C ALA A 265 -8.19 2.92 19.12
N LEU A 266 -7.05 2.44 18.65
CA LEU A 266 -6.13 1.59 19.40
C LEU A 266 -5.50 2.42 20.51
N ILE A 267 -6.04 2.29 21.71
CA ILE A 267 -5.61 3.02 22.89
C ILE A 267 -5.23 2.01 23.97
N VAL A 268 -3.98 2.07 24.42
CA VAL A 268 -3.44 1.12 25.38
C VAL A 268 -2.87 1.87 26.58
N ASP A 269 -3.22 1.43 27.78
CA ASP A 269 -2.58 1.87 29.02
C ASP A 269 -1.26 1.11 29.18
N THR A 270 -0.17 1.77 28.79
CA THR A 270 1.18 1.19 28.79
C THR A 270 1.86 1.41 30.14
N PRO A 271 2.68 0.46 30.65
CA PRO A 271 3.40 0.65 31.89
C PRO A 271 4.33 1.88 31.89
N LYS A 272 4.95 2.21 30.75
CA LYS A 272 5.91 3.31 30.64
C LYS A 272 5.28 4.69 30.41
N TYR A 273 4.20 4.76 29.62
CA TYR A 273 3.63 6.05 29.19
C TYR A 273 2.18 6.27 29.65
N GLY A 274 1.59 5.31 30.36
CA GLY A 274 0.16 5.33 30.69
C GLY A 274 -0.69 5.28 29.42
N HIS A 275 -1.77 6.05 29.44
CA HIS A 275 -2.77 6.09 28.38
C HIS A 275 -2.21 6.63 27.05
N LYS A 276 -2.03 5.75 26.06
CA LYS A 276 -1.43 6.10 24.77
C LYS A 276 -2.32 5.68 23.60
N ASN A 277 -2.57 6.63 22.69
CA ASN A 277 -3.26 6.40 21.42
C ASN A 277 -2.24 6.07 20.31
N PHE A 278 -2.33 4.86 19.76
CA PHE A 278 -1.49 4.34 18.68
C PHE A 278 -2.09 4.56 17.29
N THR A 279 -3.42 4.75 17.18
CA THR A 279 -4.08 5.14 15.93
C THR A 279 -3.73 6.57 15.50
N GLY A 280 -3.27 7.40 16.44
CA GLY A 280 -2.86 8.77 16.15
C GLY A 280 -4.06 9.69 15.87
N LYS A 281 -3.92 10.56 14.86
CA LYS A 281 -4.88 11.64 14.55
C LYS A 281 -5.76 11.38 13.31
N THR A 282 -5.60 10.22 12.67
CA THR A 282 -6.23 9.94 11.36
C THR A 282 -7.65 9.41 11.47
N HIS A 283 -8.03 8.85 12.62
CA HIS A 283 -9.38 8.33 12.87
C HIS A 283 -10.37 9.47 13.15
N MET A 284 -11.55 9.41 12.54
CA MET A 284 -12.63 10.38 12.75
C MET A 284 -13.53 9.97 13.93
N PRO A 285 -13.53 10.68 15.08
CA PRO A 285 -14.36 10.33 16.24
C PRO A 285 -15.80 10.86 16.10
N THR A 286 -16.45 10.63 14.96
CA THR A 286 -17.83 11.08 14.72
C THR A 286 -18.75 9.88 14.54
N PRO A 287 -19.80 9.72 15.39
CA PRO A 287 -20.71 8.59 15.27
C PRO A 287 -21.35 8.52 13.89
N THR A 288 -21.09 7.43 13.16
CA THR A 288 -21.76 7.14 11.90
C THR A 288 -23.26 6.96 12.14
N LYS A 289 -24.10 7.68 11.37
CA LYS A 289 -25.56 7.59 11.48
C LYS A 289 -26.25 6.97 10.28
N VAL A 290 -25.67 7.12 9.10
CA VAL A 290 -26.17 6.54 7.87
C VAL A 290 -25.03 5.82 7.18
N MET A 291 -25.32 4.61 6.70
CA MET A 291 -24.41 3.86 5.83
C MET A 291 -25.13 3.52 4.54
N TRP A 292 -24.42 3.69 3.41
CA TRP A 292 -24.91 3.29 2.10
C TRP A 292 -23.84 2.44 1.43
N PHE A 293 -24.15 1.17 1.21
CA PHE A 293 -23.29 0.22 0.49
C PHE A 293 -23.77 0.04 -0.94
N ASN A 294 -22.84 0.07 -1.88
CA ASN A 294 -23.07 -0.21 -3.29
C ASN A 294 -21.93 -1.12 -3.78
N ASN A 295 -22.27 -2.20 -4.49
CA ASN A 295 -21.31 -3.12 -5.10
C ASN A 295 -20.32 -3.72 -4.07
N VAL A 296 -20.78 -3.91 -2.82
CA VAL A 296 -19.97 -4.47 -1.74
C VAL A 296 -20.84 -5.23 -0.73
N ASN A 297 -20.56 -6.52 -0.56
CA ASN A 297 -21.11 -7.31 0.54
C ASN A 297 -20.30 -7.04 1.83
N ILE A 298 -20.36 -5.81 2.34
CA ILE A 298 -19.51 -5.33 3.43
C ILE A 298 -19.58 -6.20 4.69
N ILE A 299 -20.77 -6.68 5.11
CA ILE A 299 -20.90 -7.46 6.35
C ILE A 299 -20.15 -8.78 6.25
N ASN A 300 -20.16 -9.39 5.06
CA ASN A 300 -19.40 -10.60 4.80
C ASN A 300 -17.89 -10.36 4.64
N ASN A 301 -17.47 -9.15 4.26
CA ASN A 301 -16.07 -8.80 4.01
C ASN A 301 -15.40 -8.10 5.21
N ALA A 302 -16.20 -7.60 6.14
CA ALA A 302 -15.79 -6.94 7.36
C ALA A 302 -14.99 -7.90 8.21
N LYS A 303 -13.87 -7.42 8.77
CA LYS A 303 -13.19 -8.17 9.81
C LYS A 303 -14.09 -8.03 11.03
N TRP A 304 -14.08 -8.98 11.95
CA TRP A 304 -14.87 -8.80 13.18
C TRP A 304 -16.40 -8.67 12.93
N ALA A 305 -16.93 -9.28 11.87
CA ALA A 305 -18.32 -9.12 11.41
C ALA A 305 -19.38 -9.35 12.52
N TYR A 306 -19.16 -10.29 13.44
CA TYR A 306 -20.06 -10.48 14.59
C TYR A 306 -20.09 -9.26 15.52
N GLY A 307 -18.94 -8.65 15.79
CA GLY A 307 -18.86 -7.44 16.60
C GLY A 307 -19.54 -6.26 15.92
N LEU A 308 -19.45 -6.18 14.60
CA LEU A 308 -20.16 -5.20 13.79
C LEU A 308 -21.69 -5.36 13.89
N ILE A 309 -22.21 -6.56 13.63
CA ILE A 309 -23.64 -6.86 13.71
C ILE A 309 -24.17 -6.59 15.12
N LYS A 310 -23.42 -7.00 16.16
CA LYS A 310 -23.89 -6.93 17.54
C LYS A 310 -23.71 -5.57 18.20
N ASN A 311 -22.61 -4.88 17.92
CA ASN A 311 -22.19 -3.69 18.70
C ASN A 311 -22.18 -2.40 17.88
N VAL A 312 -22.13 -2.48 16.54
CA VAL A 312 -21.98 -1.33 15.65
C VAL A 312 -23.29 -1.02 14.95
N ASN A 313 -23.84 -1.96 14.17
CA ASN A 313 -25.08 -1.78 13.41
C ASN A 313 -26.25 -1.28 14.29
N PRO A 314 -26.45 -1.73 15.54
CA PRO A 314 -27.54 -1.23 16.39
C PRO A 314 -27.43 0.25 16.78
N LYS A 315 -26.31 0.91 16.49
CA LYS A 315 -26.08 2.34 16.75
C LYS A 315 -26.23 3.21 15.50
N ILE A 316 -26.35 2.57 14.33
CA ILE A 316 -26.55 3.22 13.04
C ILE A 316 -28.06 3.44 12.88
N ASP A 317 -28.46 4.65 12.50
CA ASP A 317 -29.88 5.01 12.41
C ASP A 317 -30.51 4.52 11.09
N MET A 318 -29.69 4.30 10.05
CA MET A 318 -30.14 3.77 8.76
C MET A 318 -29.00 3.10 7.98
N ILE A 319 -29.22 1.88 7.51
CA ILE A 319 -28.33 1.12 6.64
C ILE A 319 -29.05 0.88 5.31
N ILE A 320 -28.48 1.41 4.23
CA ILE A 320 -28.95 1.21 2.85
C ILE A 320 -27.97 0.30 2.13
N ASN A 321 -28.51 -0.69 1.44
CA ASN A 321 -27.78 -1.55 0.54
C ASN A 321 -28.32 -1.43 -0.88
N GLN A 322 -27.42 -1.47 -1.86
CA GLN A 322 -27.73 -1.49 -3.28
C GLN A 322 -27.02 -2.70 -3.90
N ASP A 323 -27.80 -3.67 -4.36
CA ASP A 323 -27.28 -4.98 -4.74
C ASP A 323 -28.19 -5.64 -5.78
N ILE A 324 -27.61 -6.58 -6.53
CA ILE A 324 -28.30 -7.35 -7.56
C ILE A 324 -29.00 -8.58 -6.98
N GLU A 325 -28.67 -8.94 -5.74
CA GLU A 325 -29.32 -10.03 -5.01
C GLU A 325 -29.28 -9.87 -3.47
N MET A 326 -29.92 -10.79 -2.76
CA MET A 326 -30.03 -10.77 -1.30
C MET A 326 -28.75 -11.30 -0.65
N THR A 327 -27.76 -10.42 -0.48
CA THR A 327 -26.52 -10.70 0.26
C THR A 327 -26.70 -10.59 1.77
N ALA A 328 -25.71 -11.06 2.55
CA ALA A 328 -25.69 -10.80 4.00
C ALA A 328 -25.77 -9.30 4.33
N THR A 329 -25.13 -8.42 3.55
CA THR A 329 -25.34 -6.97 3.71
C THR A 329 -26.80 -6.58 3.49
N ALA A 330 -27.45 -7.11 2.46
CA ALA A 330 -28.87 -6.84 2.18
C ALA A 330 -29.78 -7.29 3.34
N GLU A 331 -29.53 -8.48 3.89
CA GLU A 331 -30.31 -9.07 4.98
C GLU A 331 -30.26 -8.25 6.27
N TYR A 332 -29.10 -7.66 6.57
CA TYR A 332 -28.87 -6.85 7.77
C TYR A 332 -28.99 -5.34 7.50
N SER A 333 -29.55 -4.92 6.35
CA SER A 333 -29.84 -3.53 6.02
C SER A 333 -31.31 -3.18 6.27
N ASP A 334 -31.60 -1.92 6.57
CA ASP A 334 -32.97 -1.42 6.73
C ASP A 334 -33.69 -1.30 5.38
N VAL A 335 -32.93 -0.94 4.33
CA VAL A 335 -33.43 -0.78 2.97
C VAL A 335 -32.47 -1.43 1.99
N THR A 336 -33.00 -2.30 1.13
CA THR A 336 -32.26 -2.82 -0.03
C THR A 336 -32.88 -2.32 -1.32
N LEU A 337 -32.07 -1.72 -2.19
CA LEU A 337 -32.44 -1.16 -3.48
C LEU A 337 -31.97 -2.10 -4.61
N PRO A 338 -32.86 -2.54 -5.52
CA PRO A 338 -32.50 -3.52 -6.55
C PRO A 338 -31.68 -2.88 -7.68
N ALA A 339 -30.42 -3.27 -7.79
CA ALA A 339 -29.54 -2.88 -8.88
C ALA A 339 -29.69 -3.81 -10.10
N ASN A 340 -29.42 -3.29 -11.29
CA ASN A 340 -29.33 -4.09 -12.50
C ASN A 340 -28.10 -4.99 -12.47
N SER A 341 -28.25 -6.23 -12.93
CA SER A 341 -27.12 -7.08 -13.29
C SER A 341 -26.41 -6.56 -14.54
N TRP A 342 -25.20 -7.05 -14.80
CA TRP A 342 -24.39 -6.60 -15.95
C TRP A 342 -25.06 -6.83 -17.31
N MET A 343 -25.97 -7.81 -17.40
CA MET A 343 -26.72 -8.10 -18.62
C MET A 343 -27.93 -7.18 -18.82
N GLU A 344 -28.32 -6.43 -17.79
CA GLU A 344 -29.49 -5.54 -17.76
C GLU A 344 -29.12 -4.07 -17.86
N PHE A 345 -27.83 -3.72 -17.90
CA PHE A 345 -27.40 -2.33 -17.91
C PHE A 345 -28.03 -1.53 -19.06
N GLN A 346 -28.75 -0.47 -18.70
CA GLN A 346 -29.44 0.43 -19.62
C GLN A 346 -28.59 1.67 -19.95
N ALA A 347 -27.53 1.90 -19.19
CA ALA A 347 -26.47 2.87 -19.39
C ALA A 347 -25.17 2.20 -19.83
N LEU A 348 -24.23 3.00 -20.34
CA LEU A 348 -22.85 2.54 -20.55
C LEU A 348 -22.10 2.49 -19.22
N GLU A 349 -21.31 1.45 -19.04
CA GLU A 349 -20.40 1.21 -17.94
C GLU A 349 -18.95 1.08 -18.44
N VAL A 350 -17.97 1.33 -17.57
CA VAL A 350 -16.54 1.20 -17.90
C VAL A 350 -15.77 0.41 -16.87
N THR A 351 -14.84 -0.42 -17.34
CA THR A 351 -13.89 -1.14 -16.50
C THR A 351 -12.54 -1.27 -17.19
N ALA A 352 -11.51 -1.51 -16.39
CA ALA A 352 -10.21 -1.98 -16.85
C ALA A 352 -9.68 -3.03 -15.85
N SER A 353 -8.51 -3.59 -16.11
CA SER A 353 -7.87 -4.56 -15.22
C SER A 353 -6.44 -4.17 -14.91
N CYS A 354 -5.96 -4.47 -13.71
CA CYS A 354 -4.53 -4.39 -13.42
C CYS A 354 -3.76 -5.58 -14.03
N SER A 355 -4.46 -6.66 -14.38
CA SER A 355 -3.90 -7.94 -14.85
C SER A 355 -3.83 -8.05 -16.37
N ASN A 356 -4.60 -7.23 -17.08
CA ASN A 356 -4.55 -7.11 -18.53
C ASN A 356 -4.69 -5.63 -18.91
N PRO A 357 -4.21 -5.19 -20.07
CA PRO A 357 -4.15 -3.76 -20.35
C PRO A 357 -5.36 -3.24 -21.13
N PHE A 358 -6.51 -3.91 -21.04
CA PHE A 358 -7.69 -3.54 -21.82
C PHE A 358 -8.64 -2.66 -21.00
N LEU A 359 -9.03 -1.54 -21.59
CA LEU A 359 -10.23 -0.79 -21.25
C LEU A 359 -11.43 -1.49 -21.90
N GLN A 360 -12.54 -1.58 -21.17
CA GLN A 360 -13.79 -2.17 -21.63
C GLN A 360 -14.95 -1.22 -21.29
N ILE A 361 -15.79 -0.93 -22.27
CA ILE A 361 -17.03 -0.16 -22.17
C ILE A 361 -18.15 -1.03 -22.75
N TRP A 362 -19.24 -1.21 -22.00
CA TRP A 362 -20.37 -2.03 -22.41
C TRP A 362 -21.67 -1.52 -21.77
N GLY A 363 -22.81 -2.11 -22.14
CA GLY A 363 -24.14 -1.72 -21.66
C GLY A 363 -24.90 -0.87 -22.66
N LYS A 364 -25.98 -0.22 -22.22
CA LYS A 364 -26.99 0.52 -23.02
C LYS A 364 -27.95 -0.34 -23.84
N ASP A 365 -27.51 -1.51 -24.28
CA ASP A 365 -28.31 -2.48 -25.03
C ASP A 365 -28.58 -3.77 -24.25
N GLY A 366 -28.46 -3.71 -22.92
CA GLY A 366 -28.81 -4.81 -22.02
C GLY A 366 -30.27 -5.25 -22.19
N ILE A 367 -30.57 -6.47 -21.75
CA ILE A 367 -31.94 -6.96 -21.71
C ILE A 367 -32.80 -6.04 -20.84
N LYS A 368 -34.13 -6.08 -21.03
CA LYS A 368 -35.04 -5.31 -20.18
C LYS A 368 -34.79 -5.67 -18.70
N PRO A 369 -34.64 -4.68 -17.79
CA PRO A 369 -34.50 -4.93 -16.36
C PRO A 369 -35.59 -5.86 -15.83
N VAL A 370 -35.19 -6.83 -15.02
CA VAL A 370 -36.12 -7.70 -14.33
C VAL A 370 -36.72 -6.95 -13.13
N PHE A 371 -38.05 -7.02 -12.98
CA PHE A 371 -38.81 -6.23 -12.00
C PHE A 371 -38.65 -4.71 -12.19
N ASP A 372 -38.31 -3.99 -11.12
CA ASP A 372 -38.10 -2.55 -11.05
C ASP A 372 -36.64 -2.18 -10.75
N SER A 373 -35.70 -3.09 -11.02
CA SER A 373 -34.26 -2.83 -10.88
C SER A 373 -33.79 -1.72 -11.81
N LYS A 374 -32.72 -1.03 -11.39
CA LYS A 374 -32.15 0.12 -12.11
C LYS A 374 -30.63 0.08 -12.10
N ASP A 375 -30.01 0.78 -13.05
CA ASP A 375 -28.55 0.96 -13.05
C ASP A 375 -28.09 1.69 -11.78
N ASP A 376 -26.87 1.37 -11.31
CA ASP A 376 -26.39 1.83 -10.02
C ASP A 376 -26.42 3.36 -9.87
N VAL A 377 -25.99 4.06 -10.93
CA VAL A 377 -25.97 5.52 -10.98
C VAL A 377 -27.38 6.12 -10.97
N THR A 378 -28.36 5.44 -11.57
CA THR A 378 -29.75 5.91 -11.63
C THR A 378 -30.39 5.85 -10.26
N ILE A 379 -30.13 4.80 -9.47
CA ILE A 379 -30.65 4.67 -8.09
C ILE A 379 -30.20 5.86 -7.23
N ILE A 380 -28.90 6.15 -7.24
CA ILE A 380 -28.32 7.25 -6.45
C ILE A 380 -28.85 8.61 -6.94
N ALA A 381 -28.91 8.81 -8.26
CA ALA A 381 -29.40 10.03 -8.88
C ALA A 381 -30.87 10.32 -8.53
N GLU A 382 -31.74 9.31 -8.62
CA GLU A 382 -33.15 9.46 -8.27
C GLU A 382 -33.36 9.67 -6.77
N MET A 383 -32.59 9.00 -5.91
CA MET A 383 -32.61 9.26 -4.47
C MET A 383 -32.22 10.70 -4.17
N ALA A 384 -31.12 11.19 -4.75
CA ALA A 384 -30.68 12.58 -4.59
C ALA A 384 -31.75 13.57 -5.06
N LYS A 385 -32.42 13.28 -6.20
CA LYS A 385 -33.56 14.08 -6.66
C LYS A 385 -34.70 14.10 -5.65
N LYS A 386 -35.09 12.94 -5.11
CA LYS A 386 -36.17 12.83 -4.12
C LYS A 386 -35.84 13.51 -2.80
N LEU A 387 -34.60 13.40 -2.33
CA LEU A 387 -34.12 14.11 -1.17
C LEU A 387 -34.14 15.63 -1.41
N GLY A 388 -33.69 16.08 -2.58
CA GLY A 388 -33.77 17.49 -2.98
C GLY A 388 -35.21 18.02 -3.02
N GLU A 389 -36.16 17.24 -3.52
CA GLU A 389 -37.60 17.59 -3.49
C GLU A 389 -38.13 17.76 -2.06
N GLN A 390 -37.72 16.90 -1.12
CA GLN A 390 -38.14 16.98 0.29
C GLN A 390 -37.49 18.14 1.05
N LEU A 391 -36.24 18.47 0.71
CA LEU A 391 -35.46 19.51 1.37
C LEU A 391 -35.58 20.89 0.71
N ASP A 392 -36.35 21.01 -0.37
CA ASP A 392 -36.39 22.21 -1.24
C ASP A 392 -34.99 22.63 -1.73
N ASP A 393 -34.17 21.64 -2.09
CA ASP A 393 -32.80 21.83 -2.57
C ASP A 393 -32.60 21.21 -3.97
N PRO A 394 -32.82 21.97 -5.05
CA PRO A 394 -32.71 21.47 -6.42
C PRO A 394 -31.26 21.12 -6.82
N ARG A 395 -30.26 21.53 -6.02
CA ARG A 395 -28.84 21.25 -6.31
C ARG A 395 -28.54 19.76 -6.29
N MET A 396 -29.23 19.00 -5.43
CA MET A 396 -29.07 17.54 -5.34
C MET A 396 -29.41 16.85 -6.67
N ALA A 397 -30.53 17.22 -7.31
CA ALA A 397 -30.87 16.71 -8.64
C ALA A 397 -29.93 17.26 -9.72
N THR A 398 -29.53 18.52 -9.61
CA THR A 398 -28.68 19.20 -10.60
C THR A 398 -27.32 18.54 -10.75
N TYR A 399 -26.71 18.08 -9.65
CA TYR A 399 -25.44 17.34 -9.68
C TYR A 399 -25.52 16.08 -10.57
N TRP A 400 -26.64 15.37 -10.50
CA TRP A 400 -26.89 14.13 -11.23
C TRP A 400 -27.59 14.35 -12.58
N LYS A 401 -27.59 15.57 -13.13
CA LYS A 401 -28.35 15.96 -14.34
C LYS A 401 -28.24 14.92 -15.46
N PHE A 402 -27.03 14.53 -15.85
CA PHE A 402 -26.85 13.65 -17.01
C PHE A 402 -27.27 12.21 -16.72
N ALA A 403 -27.11 11.73 -15.48
CA ALA A 403 -27.66 10.43 -15.08
C ALA A 403 -29.20 10.44 -15.12
N LEU A 404 -29.82 11.51 -14.61
CA LEU A 404 -31.29 11.69 -14.61
C LEU A 404 -31.88 11.88 -16.03
N GLU A 405 -31.08 12.36 -16.97
CA GLU A 405 -31.45 12.50 -18.39
C GLU A 405 -31.16 11.24 -19.22
N GLY A 406 -30.64 10.16 -18.60
CA GLY A 406 -30.28 8.93 -19.31
C GLY A 406 -29.05 9.07 -20.22
N ARG A 407 -28.12 9.97 -19.85
CA ARG A 407 -26.91 10.30 -20.61
C ARG A 407 -25.60 10.17 -19.78
N PRO A 408 -25.41 9.13 -18.95
CA PRO A 408 -24.22 9.01 -18.11
C PRO A 408 -22.91 8.83 -18.90
N GLU A 409 -22.97 8.55 -20.21
CA GLU A 409 -21.80 8.50 -21.09
C GLU A 409 -21.02 9.82 -21.16
N ILE A 410 -21.64 10.94 -20.76
CA ILE A 410 -20.95 12.22 -20.62
C ILE A 410 -19.91 12.15 -19.50
N TYR A 411 -20.25 11.53 -18.37
CA TYR A 411 -19.31 11.31 -17.27
C TYR A 411 -18.18 10.38 -17.72
N LEU A 412 -18.50 9.31 -18.48
CA LEU A 412 -17.51 8.43 -19.13
C LEU A 412 -16.52 9.20 -19.97
N GLN A 413 -16.99 10.06 -20.87
CA GLN A 413 -16.10 10.85 -21.71
C GLN A 413 -15.17 11.76 -20.89
N ARG A 414 -15.69 12.37 -19.82
CA ARG A 414 -14.89 13.20 -18.90
C ARG A 414 -13.81 12.38 -18.19
N LEU A 415 -14.10 11.14 -17.77
CA LEU A 415 -13.06 10.25 -17.21
C LEU A 415 -11.94 10.00 -18.19
N LEU A 416 -12.31 9.68 -19.45
CA LEU A 416 -11.34 9.34 -20.47
C LEU A 416 -10.44 10.55 -20.78
N ASP A 417 -11.05 11.73 -20.98
CA ASP A 417 -10.35 12.98 -21.24
C ASP A 417 -9.41 13.36 -20.08
N GLY A 418 -9.88 13.18 -18.84
CA GLY A 418 -9.18 13.55 -17.61
C GLY A 418 -8.04 12.62 -17.19
N SER A 419 -7.88 11.46 -17.83
CA SER A 419 -6.95 10.41 -17.39
C SER A 419 -5.78 10.21 -18.35
N THR A 420 -4.56 10.16 -17.81
CA THR A 420 -3.28 9.98 -18.54
C THR A 420 -3.28 8.78 -19.49
N THR A 421 -3.94 7.70 -19.10
CA THR A 421 -3.95 6.41 -19.80
C THR A 421 -5.03 6.29 -20.87
N THR A 422 -5.90 7.30 -21.02
CA THR A 422 -7.04 7.26 -21.94
C THR A 422 -7.31 8.59 -22.65
N THR A 423 -6.60 9.66 -22.28
CA THR A 423 -6.81 11.00 -22.86
C THR A 423 -6.65 10.97 -24.38
N GLY A 424 -7.62 11.54 -25.09
CA GLY A 424 -7.72 11.47 -26.55
C GLY A 424 -8.61 10.34 -27.08
N TYR A 425 -9.03 9.37 -26.26
CA TYR A 425 -10.09 8.43 -26.64
C TYR A 425 -11.48 9.04 -26.55
N LYS A 426 -12.35 8.64 -27.47
CA LYS A 426 -13.77 8.99 -27.47
C LYS A 426 -14.64 7.75 -27.24
N VAL A 427 -15.63 7.89 -26.36
CA VAL A 427 -16.51 6.78 -25.94
C VAL A 427 -17.24 6.17 -27.13
N ASP A 428 -17.81 7.00 -28.01
CA ASP A 428 -18.50 6.55 -29.22
C ASP A 428 -17.56 5.83 -30.20
N GLU A 429 -16.32 6.29 -30.33
CA GLU A 429 -15.32 5.66 -31.17
C GLU A 429 -14.85 4.30 -30.61
N ILE A 430 -14.71 4.17 -29.29
CA ILE A 430 -14.43 2.88 -28.64
C ILE A 430 -15.60 1.93 -28.87
N MET A 431 -16.84 2.38 -28.63
CA MET A 431 -18.04 1.56 -28.85
C MET A 431 -18.19 1.15 -30.32
N ALA A 432 -17.73 1.97 -31.27
CA ALA A 432 -17.72 1.65 -32.70
C ALA A 432 -16.57 0.72 -33.13
N GLY A 433 -15.67 0.33 -32.24
CA GLY A 433 -14.54 -0.55 -32.55
C GLY A 433 -13.38 0.15 -33.28
N LYS A 434 -13.23 1.48 -33.15
CA LYS A 434 -12.11 2.21 -33.78
C LYS A 434 -10.74 1.77 -33.24
N TYR A 435 -10.69 1.33 -31.98
CA TYR A 435 -9.46 1.03 -31.25
C TYR A 435 -9.25 -0.46 -30.94
N GLY A 436 -10.11 -1.33 -31.49
CA GLY A 436 -10.14 -2.76 -31.19
C GLY A 436 -11.51 -3.36 -31.46
N GLU A 437 -11.89 -4.38 -30.71
CA GLU A 437 -13.27 -4.86 -30.70
C GLU A 437 -14.23 -3.75 -30.24
N PRO A 438 -15.48 -3.70 -30.72
CA PRO A 438 -16.50 -2.78 -30.20
C PRO A 438 -16.55 -2.80 -28.66
N GLY A 439 -16.37 -1.63 -28.05
CA GLY A 439 -16.34 -1.48 -26.60
C GLY A 439 -14.98 -1.73 -25.95
N ALA A 440 -13.92 -2.01 -26.71
CA ALA A 440 -12.59 -2.28 -26.17
C ALA A 440 -11.51 -1.34 -26.72
N ALA A 441 -10.54 -1.00 -25.87
CA ALA A 441 -9.32 -0.30 -26.26
C ALA A 441 -8.14 -0.77 -25.42
N LEU A 442 -6.92 -0.64 -25.94
CA LEU A 442 -5.73 -0.73 -25.10
C LEU A 442 -5.62 0.53 -24.26
N MET A 443 -5.28 0.40 -22.98
CA MET A 443 -4.86 1.55 -22.17
C MET A 443 -3.58 2.16 -22.78
N MET A 444 -3.20 3.38 -22.42
CA MET A 444 -1.96 4.00 -22.92
C MET A 444 -0.87 3.97 -21.86
N PHE A 445 -0.36 2.79 -21.55
CA PHE A 445 0.83 2.63 -20.69
C PHE A 445 2.13 2.84 -21.46
N ARG A 446 3.20 3.15 -20.74
CA ARG A 446 4.55 3.35 -21.31
C ARG A 446 5.09 2.10 -22.03
N THR A 447 4.80 0.91 -21.50
CA THR A 447 5.35 -0.37 -21.99
C THR A 447 4.26 -1.43 -22.14
N TYR A 448 4.48 -2.34 -23.09
CA TYR A 448 3.60 -3.47 -23.43
C TYR A 448 4.42 -4.75 -23.68
N PRO A 449 4.31 -5.81 -22.85
CA PRO A 449 3.64 -5.86 -21.55
C PRO A 449 4.15 -4.80 -20.56
N ARG A 450 3.36 -4.49 -19.53
CA ARG A 450 3.76 -3.48 -18.53
C ARG A 450 5.01 -3.93 -17.79
N ILE A 451 6.01 -3.06 -17.75
CA ILE A 451 7.25 -3.21 -16.98
C ILE A 451 7.23 -2.18 -15.85
N PRO A 452 6.97 -2.58 -14.58
CA PRO A 452 7.04 -1.66 -13.45
C PRO A 452 8.46 -1.13 -13.27
N PHE A 453 8.60 0.14 -12.86
CA PHE A 453 9.88 0.80 -12.61
C PHE A 453 10.78 1.00 -13.85
N TYR A 454 10.21 0.95 -15.05
CA TYR A 454 10.97 1.12 -16.30
C TYR A 454 11.69 2.49 -16.32
N GLU A 455 10.98 3.58 -16.05
CA GLU A 455 11.54 4.93 -16.02
C GLU A 455 12.66 5.07 -14.99
N GLN A 456 12.53 4.38 -13.84
CA GLN A 456 13.54 4.44 -12.80
C GLN A 456 14.85 3.77 -13.24
N THR A 457 14.78 2.56 -13.80
CA THR A 457 15.98 1.79 -14.11
C THR A 457 16.55 2.06 -15.50
N HIS A 458 15.74 2.53 -16.46
CA HIS A 458 16.16 2.81 -17.83
C HIS A 458 16.39 4.29 -18.08
N ASP A 459 15.47 5.15 -17.62
CA ASP A 459 15.52 6.59 -17.84
C ASP A 459 16.20 7.34 -16.67
N ASN A 460 16.65 6.61 -15.64
CA ASN A 460 17.34 7.11 -14.45
C ASN A 460 16.51 8.16 -13.69
N VAL A 461 15.19 7.98 -13.67
CA VAL A 461 14.29 8.77 -12.83
C VAL A 461 14.42 8.26 -11.38
N PRO A 462 14.42 9.11 -10.35
CA PRO A 462 14.39 8.63 -8.98
C PRO A 462 13.15 7.77 -8.71
N PHE A 463 13.27 6.79 -7.81
CA PHE A 463 12.13 6.10 -7.23
C PHE A 463 11.30 7.07 -6.39
N PHE A 464 10.00 6.81 -6.24
CA PHE A 464 9.08 7.60 -5.42
C PHE A 464 9.22 7.32 -3.90
N THR A 465 10.45 7.28 -3.38
CA THR A 465 10.77 7.08 -1.95
C THR A 465 11.12 8.42 -1.29
N ASP A 466 11.96 8.49 -0.28
CA ASP A 466 12.62 9.71 0.26
C ASP A 466 14.03 9.87 -0.34
N THR A 467 14.77 8.77 -0.52
CA THR A 467 16.16 8.71 -1.04
C THR A 467 16.29 8.70 -2.57
N GLY A 468 15.19 8.53 -3.30
CA GLY A 468 15.19 8.38 -4.77
C GLY A 468 15.57 7.00 -5.23
N ARG A 469 15.77 6.08 -4.29
CA ARG A 469 16.22 4.71 -4.50
C ARG A 469 15.20 3.74 -3.94
N MET A 470 15.35 2.46 -4.25
CA MET A 470 14.64 1.41 -3.51
C MET A 470 15.21 1.34 -2.09
N ASN A 471 14.32 1.44 -1.10
CA ASN A 471 14.71 1.48 0.31
C ASN A 471 14.65 0.10 0.96
N ALA A 472 15.80 -0.40 1.41
CA ALA A 472 15.88 -1.50 2.35
C ALA A 472 15.71 -1.01 3.80
N TYR A 473 15.82 0.29 4.07
CA TYR A 473 15.76 0.88 5.41
C TYR A 473 14.68 1.96 5.57
N CYS A 474 14.20 2.17 6.80
CA CYS A 474 13.23 3.22 7.11
C CYS A 474 13.60 3.90 8.44
N ASP A 475 13.94 5.18 8.41
CA ASP A 475 14.41 5.95 9.56
C ASP A 475 13.42 7.00 10.07
N ILE A 476 12.15 6.87 9.68
CA ILE A 476 11.08 7.64 10.33
C ILE A 476 11.00 7.26 11.82
N PRO A 477 10.61 8.19 12.70
CA PRO A 477 10.58 7.96 14.15
C PRO A 477 9.80 6.71 14.55
N GLU A 478 8.66 6.44 13.90
CA GLU A 478 7.79 5.30 14.15
C GLU A 478 8.48 3.97 13.81
N ALA A 479 9.17 3.89 12.67
CA ALA A 479 9.88 2.68 12.26
C ALA A 479 11.03 2.36 13.23
N ILE A 480 11.76 3.38 13.70
CA ILE A 480 12.81 3.19 14.72
C ILE A 480 12.17 2.78 16.06
N GLN A 481 11.12 3.47 16.50
CA GLN A 481 10.41 3.18 17.75
C GLN A 481 9.83 1.77 17.77
N TYR A 482 9.33 1.27 16.63
CA TYR A 482 8.73 -0.05 16.54
C TYR A 482 9.74 -1.15 16.18
N GLY A 483 11.01 -0.80 15.94
CA GLY A 483 12.07 -1.74 15.59
C GLY A 483 11.97 -2.31 14.17
N GLU A 484 11.31 -1.58 13.27
CA GLU A 484 11.08 -1.94 11.87
C GLU A 484 11.87 -1.05 10.89
N ASN A 485 12.90 -0.37 11.41
CA ASN A 485 13.86 0.37 10.59
C ASN A 485 14.58 -0.56 9.60
N PHE A 486 14.87 -1.80 10.01
CA PHE A 486 15.26 -2.90 9.13
C PHE A 486 14.06 -3.74 8.69
N VAL A 487 14.23 -4.54 7.64
CA VAL A 487 13.30 -5.62 7.32
C VAL A 487 13.59 -6.79 8.27
N VAL A 488 12.72 -7.02 9.24
CA VAL A 488 12.85 -8.05 10.30
C VAL A 488 11.82 -9.15 10.14
N HIS A 489 12.09 -10.34 10.70
CA HIS A 489 11.05 -11.31 11.02
C HIS A 489 10.37 -10.93 12.35
N ARG A 490 9.03 -10.99 12.37
CA ARG A 490 8.22 -10.79 13.58
C ARG A 490 7.21 -11.92 13.68
N GLU A 491 7.08 -12.48 14.87
CA GLU A 491 5.99 -13.40 15.16
C GLU A 491 4.65 -12.67 15.14
N GLY A 492 3.57 -13.37 14.80
CA GLY A 492 2.23 -12.77 14.79
C GLY A 492 1.84 -12.25 16.18
N PRO A 493 0.95 -11.23 16.26
CA PRO A 493 0.48 -10.71 17.55
C PRO A 493 -0.40 -11.71 18.33
N GLU A 494 -0.88 -12.77 17.66
CA GLU A 494 -1.64 -13.86 18.28
C GLU A 494 -1.29 -15.23 17.68
N ALA A 495 -1.23 -15.33 16.35
CA ALA A 495 -1.03 -16.60 15.63
C ALA A 495 0.44 -17.06 15.59
N THR A 496 0.98 -17.42 16.76
CA THR A 496 2.35 -17.97 16.93
C THR A 496 2.39 -18.94 18.11
N PRO A 497 3.22 -20.01 18.08
CA PRO A 497 3.48 -20.81 19.28
C PRO A 497 4.44 -20.14 20.27
N TYR A 498 5.14 -19.08 19.84
CA TYR A 498 6.15 -18.36 20.62
C TYR A 498 5.58 -17.10 21.28
N MET A 499 6.44 -16.29 21.89
CA MET A 499 6.04 -15.00 22.43
C MET A 499 5.38 -14.13 21.33
N PRO A 500 4.15 -13.62 21.55
CA PRO A 500 3.46 -12.82 20.55
C PRO A 500 4.22 -11.54 20.17
N ASN A 501 4.14 -11.17 18.88
CA ASN A 501 4.65 -9.91 18.32
C ASN A 501 6.17 -9.66 18.46
N VAL A 502 6.93 -10.68 18.89
CA VAL A 502 8.38 -10.54 19.12
C VAL A 502 9.13 -10.30 17.80
N ILE A 503 10.09 -9.38 17.84
CA ILE A 503 11.03 -9.10 16.77
C ILE A 503 12.23 -10.05 16.93
N VAL A 504 12.42 -10.93 15.95
CA VAL A 504 13.52 -11.91 15.97
C VAL A 504 14.81 -11.23 15.49
N SER A 505 15.59 -10.74 16.44
CA SER A 505 16.87 -10.09 16.17
C SER A 505 17.79 -9.93 17.40
N SER A 506 19.10 -10.06 17.22
CA SER A 506 20.16 -9.62 18.13
C SER A 506 20.79 -8.27 17.74
N ASN A 507 20.47 -7.75 16.54
CA ASN A 507 21.08 -6.56 15.96
C ASN A 507 21.04 -5.34 16.93
N PRO A 508 22.20 -4.72 17.26
CA PRO A 508 22.28 -3.58 18.18
C PRO A 508 21.67 -2.28 17.62
N TYR A 509 21.39 -2.24 16.31
CA TYR A 509 20.79 -1.10 15.61
C TYR A 509 19.26 -1.22 15.46
N ILE A 510 18.65 -2.27 16.03
CA ILE A 510 17.21 -2.36 16.25
C ILE A 510 16.97 -2.06 17.73
N ARG A 511 16.39 -0.88 18.02
CA ARG A 511 16.22 -0.35 19.39
C ARG A 511 14.75 0.04 19.65
N PRO A 512 13.82 -0.94 19.62
CA PRO A 512 12.41 -0.66 19.79
C PRO A 512 12.09 -0.16 21.20
N ASP A 513 11.02 0.63 21.30
CA ASP A 513 10.36 0.93 22.55
C ASP A 513 9.23 -0.09 22.76
N ASN A 514 9.35 -0.93 23.78
CA ASN A 514 8.30 -1.89 24.15
C ASN A 514 7.24 -1.26 25.07
N PHE A 515 7.30 0.05 25.32
CA PHE A 515 6.36 0.80 26.16
C PHE A 515 6.26 0.29 27.61
N GLY A 516 7.28 -0.42 28.09
CA GLY A 516 7.30 -1.05 29.41
C GLY A 516 6.57 -2.39 29.48
N ILE A 517 6.10 -2.92 28.34
CA ILE A 517 5.49 -4.25 28.25
C ILE A 517 6.62 -5.26 28.07
N THR A 518 7.07 -5.87 29.17
CA THR A 518 8.27 -6.72 29.17
C THR A 518 7.98 -8.14 28.67
N PRO A 519 9.01 -8.90 28.24
CA PRO A 519 8.85 -10.30 27.91
C PRO A 519 8.24 -11.11 29.06
N GLU A 520 8.62 -10.84 30.31
CA GLU A 520 8.09 -11.52 31.49
C GLU A 520 6.57 -11.33 31.64
N MET A 521 6.05 -10.13 31.34
CA MET A 521 4.61 -9.87 31.34
C MET A 521 3.91 -10.72 30.27
N LEU A 522 4.47 -10.76 29.06
CA LEU A 522 3.91 -11.53 27.93
C LEU A 522 4.04 -13.05 28.10
N GLN A 523 4.91 -13.53 28.99
CA GLN A 523 5.10 -14.96 29.26
C GLN A 523 4.32 -15.45 30.49
N SER A 524 3.95 -14.56 31.41
CA SER A 524 3.35 -14.96 32.70
C SER A 524 1.82 -14.99 32.70
N GLU A 525 1.17 -14.16 31.89
CA GLU A 525 -0.29 -14.07 31.82
C GLU A 525 -0.79 -13.76 30.41
N VAL A 526 -2.07 -14.05 30.15
CA VAL A 526 -2.73 -13.60 28.92
C VAL A 526 -3.13 -12.15 29.09
N LEU A 527 -2.34 -11.25 28.49
CA LEU A 527 -2.67 -9.83 28.41
C LEU A 527 -3.81 -9.56 27.42
N ASP A 528 -4.31 -8.34 27.37
CA ASP A 528 -5.26 -7.92 26.33
C ASP A 528 -4.61 -7.97 24.92
N GLY A 529 -5.42 -8.22 23.89
CA GLY A 529 -4.93 -8.32 22.50
C GLY A 529 -4.29 -7.02 21.98
N ASP A 530 -4.82 -5.87 22.38
CA ASP A 530 -4.27 -4.57 22.00
C ASP A 530 -2.91 -4.34 22.65
N VAL A 531 -2.75 -4.77 23.91
CA VAL A 531 -1.48 -4.70 24.66
C VAL A 531 -0.41 -5.56 23.96
N ARG A 532 -0.75 -6.80 23.58
CA ARG A 532 0.18 -7.67 22.83
C ARG A 532 0.59 -7.06 21.49
N THR A 533 -0.37 -6.45 20.79
CA THR A 533 -0.18 -5.86 19.45
C THR A 533 0.82 -4.70 19.42
N VAL A 534 0.95 -3.95 20.53
CA VAL A 534 1.92 -2.84 20.62
C VAL A 534 3.25 -3.23 21.26
N ALA A 535 3.41 -4.46 21.76
CA ALA A 535 4.57 -4.88 22.52
C ALA A 535 5.80 -5.21 21.65
N ASN A 536 6.57 -4.19 21.28
CA ASN A 536 7.76 -4.31 20.42
C ASN A 536 9.00 -4.89 21.17
N ASN A 537 8.92 -6.13 21.64
CA ASN A 537 10.04 -6.81 22.28
C ASN A 537 10.99 -7.40 21.24
N LYS A 538 12.31 -7.24 21.45
CA LYS A 538 13.36 -7.77 20.57
C LYS A 538 14.12 -8.89 21.28
N MET A 539 14.33 -10.00 20.58
CA MET A 539 15.01 -11.17 21.13
C MET A 539 15.66 -12.01 20.01
N PRO A 540 16.87 -12.58 20.21
CA PRO A 540 17.44 -13.51 19.23
C PRO A 540 16.63 -14.81 19.16
N TRP A 541 16.68 -15.50 18.01
CA TRP A 541 15.93 -16.74 17.80
C TRP A 541 16.25 -17.83 18.85
N ALA A 542 17.52 -17.90 19.29
CA ALA A 542 17.97 -18.83 20.31
C ALA A 542 17.17 -18.74 21.61
N ASP A 543 16.65 -17.55 21.94
CA ASP A 543 15.81 -17.33 23.11
C ASP A 543 14.32 -17.41 22.74
N VAL A 544 13.90 -16.88 21.57
CA VAL A 544 12.50 -16.90 21.11
C VAL A 544 11.95 -18.31 21.05
N LYS A 545 12.71 -19.29 20.56
CA LYS A 545 12.23 -20.68 20.46
C LYS A 545 11.96 -21.36 21.81
N ASN A 546 12.43 -20.77 22.91
CA ASN A 546 12.17 -21.23 24.27
C ASN A 546 11.00 -20.48 24.93
N THR A 547 10.52 -19.41 24.30
CA THR A 547 9.30 -18.71 24.73
C THR A 547 8.06 -19.48 24.32
N LYS A 548 6.93 -19.11 24.91
CA LYS A 548 5.62 -19.71 24.61
C LYS A 548 4.56 -18.65 24.43
N ASN A 549 3.53 -18.96 23.67
CA ASN A 549 2.31 -18.17 23.68
C ASN A 549 1.42 -18.58 24.87
N PRO A 550 1.07 -17.69 25.81
CA PRO A 550 0.19 -18.03 26.93
C PRO A 550 -1.20 -18.56 26.50
N LEU A 551 -1.71 -18.15 25.33
CA LEU A 551 -2.94 -18.72 24.77
C LEU A 551 -2.74 -20.20 24.41
N TRP A 552 -1.57 -20.57 23.90
CA TRP A 552 -1.26 -21.96 23.58
C TRP A 552 -1.22 -22.84 24.84
N GLU A 553 -0.73 -22.31 25.96
CA GLU A 553 -0.75 -23.02 27.26
C GLU A 553 -2.18 -23.22 27.81
N GLN A 554 -3.13 -22.34 27.43
CA GLN A 554 -4.54 -22.50 27.75
C GLN A 554 -5.28 -23.50 26.84
N GLY A 555 -4.58 -24.14 25.90
CA GLY A 555 -5.15 -25.14 24.99
C GLY A 555 -5.64 -24.59 23.65
N PHE A 556 -5.40 -23.30 23.36
CA PHE A 556 -5.69 -22.72 22.05
C PHE A 556 -4.60 -23.14 21.05
N HIS A 557 -4.75 -24.33 20.49
CA HIS A 557 -3.78 -24.91 19.54
C HIS A 557 -4.13 -24.65 18.06
N PHE A 558 -5.28 -24.05 17.80
CA PHE A 558 -5.73 -23.70 16.47
C PHE A 558 -5.97 -22.21 16.41
N TYR A 559 -5.24 -21.54 15.54
CA TYR A 559 -5.56 -20.18 15.14
C TYR A 559 -6.49 -20.28 13.94
N CYS A 560 -7.75 -19.87 14.11
CA CYS A 560 -8.54 -19.50 12.96
C CYS A 560 -7.95 -18.19 12.43
N LEU A 561 -6.94 -18.32 11.58
CA LEU A 561 -6.52 -17.26 10.70
C LEU A 561 -7.72 -17.00 9.81
N THR A 562 -8.60 -16.07 10.21
CA THR A 562 -9.79 -15.70 9.44
C THR A 562 -9.36 -15.60 7.99
N PRO A 563 -9.66 -16.62 7.15
CA PRO A 563 -9.44 -16.43 5.74
C PRO A 563 -10.49 -15.39 5.43
N LYS A 564 -10.06 -14.16 5.13
CA LYS A 564 -10.99 -13.18 4.55
C LYS A 564 -11.83 -13.96 3.54
N THR A 565 -13.15 -13.92 3.67
CA THR A 565 -14.13 -14.54 2.75
C THR A 565 -13.77 -14.31 1.28
N ARG A 566 -13.06 -13.22 0.99
CA ARG A 566 -12.36 -12.92 -0.27
C ARG A 566 -11.61 -14.09 -0.93
N HIS A 567 -11.05 -15.02 -0.15
CA HIS A 567 -10.24 -16.15 -0.66
C HIS A 567 -11.11 -17.22 -1.29
N ARG A 568 -12.41 -17.21 -0.98
CA ARG A 568 -13.42 -17.96 -1.72
C ARG A 568 -14.02 -17.07 -2.79
N VAL A 569 -14.50 -15.88 -2.44
CA VAL A 569 -15.34 -15.04 -3.32
C VAL A 569 -15.21 -13.54 -3.00
N HIS A 570 -14.41 -12.80 -3.76
CA HIS A 570 -14.31 -11.32 -3.65
C HIS A 570 -15.62 -10.62 -4.07
N SER A 571 -16.47 -11.33 -4.84
CA SER A 571 -17.67 -10.80 -5.49
C SER A 571 -18.79 -11.85 -5.67
N GLN A 572 -18.67 -13.06 -5.12
CA GLN A 572 -19.82 -13.99 -5.09
C GLN A 572 -20.49 -13.98 -3.73
N TRP A 573 -21.74 -14.37 -3.77
CA TRP A 573 -22.73 -14.03 -2.79
C TRP A 573 -22.79 -15.09 -1.70
N SER A 574 -22.16 -14.79 -0.57
CA SER A 574 -22.48 -15.47 0.68
C SER A 574 -23.87 -14.98 1.09
N SER A 575 -24.89 -15.71 0.64
CA SER A 575 -26.31 -15.33 0.68
C SER A 575 -27.11 -16.07 1.76
N VAL A 576 -26.45 -16.84 2.64
CA VAL A 576 -27.10 -17.54 3.75
C VAL A 576 -26.23 -17.56 5.00
N ASP A 577 -26.88 -17.52 6.17
CA ASP A 577 -26.27 -17.54 7.52
C ASP A 577 -25.22 -18.62 7.72
N TRP A 578 -25.40 -19.80 7.11
CA TRP A 578 -24.46 -20.91 7.22
C TRP A 578 -23.07 -20.58 6.66
N HIS A 579 -23.00 -19.75 5.62
CA HIS A 579 -21.71 -19.28 5.10
C HIS A 579 -21.04 -18.34 6.09
N ALA A 580 -21.79 -17.38 6.66
CA ALA A 580 -21.26 -16.45 7.66
C ALA A 580 -20.72 -17.15 8.93
N ILE A 581 -21.41 -18.20 9.41
CA ILE A 581 -21.01 -18.98 10.59
C ILE A 581 -19.71 -19.78 10.37
N TRP A 582 -19.53 -20.37 9.18
CA TRP A 582 -18.32 -21.14 8.84
C TRP A 582 -17.16 -20.25 8.41
N ASP A 583 -17.46 -19.05 7.90
CA ASP A 583 -16.46 -18.11 7.44
C ASP A 583 -15.93 -17.18 8.56
N SER A 584 -16.64 -17.10 9.70
CA SER A 584 -16.29 -16.23 10.85
C SER A 584 -15.91 -16.97 12.14
N ASN A 585 -16.01 -18.30 12.17
CA ASN A 585 -15.47 -19.16 13.25
C ASN A 585 -14.28 -19.95 12.74
#